data_AF-A0A2H1I6X1-F1
#
_entry.id   AF-A0A2H1I6X1-F1
#
_cell.length_a   1.000
_cell.length_b   1.000
_cell.length_c   1.000
_cell.angle_alpha   90.00
_cell.angle_beta   90.00
_cell.angle_gamma   90.00
#
_symmetry.space_group_name_H-M   'P 1'
#
loop_
_entity.id
_entity.type
_entity.pdbx_description
1 polymer ?
#
loop_
_entity_poly.entity_id
_entity_poly.type
_entity_poly.pdbx_seq_one_letter_code
_entity_poly.pdbx_strand_id
1 'polypeptide(L)'
;MASAGTAGSGRTSTPTKLGRVFTVFTIVLYAVSAVLAIWSIVETIRNRPAGTLLLGATALLLLLLIVQLVLSIVTFGSTHGVDPLLYFGYVITAILVIGLAGFWAFAELSRWGPGVLAAAGLTVIVMIERLDQIWQ
;
A
#
# COMPACT_ATOMS: atom_id res chain seq x y z
N MET A 1 -29.22 -1.09 -51.47
CA MET A 1 -29.68 -1.98 -50.39
C MET A 1 -28.85 -1.69 -49.15
N ALA A 2 -29.46 -1.04 -48.16
CA ALA A 2 -28.84 -0.77 -46.86
C ALA A 2 -29.08 -1.96 -45.93
N SER A 3 -28.04 -2.43 -45.25
CA SER A 3 -28.14 -3.24 -44.03
C SER A 3 -27.07 -2.71 -43.07
N ALA A 4 -27.47 -1.85 -42.13
CA ALA A 4 -27.93 -2.22 -40.78
C ALA A 4 -26.73 -2.54 -39.88
N GLY A 5 -26.49 -1.61 -38.94
CA GLY A 5 -25.36 -1.66 -38.03
C GLY A 5 -25.50 -2.72 -36.94
N THR A 6 -24.35 -3.09 -36.37
CA THR A 6 -24.26 -3.74 -35.07
C THR A 6 -23.65 -2.74 -34.11
N ALA A 7 -24.55 -2.03 -33.45
CA ALA A 7 -24.29 -1.17 -32.31
C ALA A 7 -23.45 -1.92 -31.26
N GLY A 8 -22.49 -1.18 -30.69
CA GLY A 8 -21.65 -1.67 -29.61
C GLY A 8 -22.47 -2.16 -28.42
N SER A 9 -22.16 -3.36 -27.94
CA SER A 9 -22.45 -3.74 -26.57
C SER A 9 -21.19 -3.49 -25.75
N GLY A 10 -20.92 -2.21 -25.46
CA GLY A 10 -20.01 -1.84 -24.39
C GLY A 10 -20.60 -2.38 -23.09
N ARG A 11 -20.23 -3.61 -22.71
CA ARG A 11 -20.52 -4.16 -21.40
C ARG A 11 -19.81 -3.27 -20.40
N THR A 12 -20.53 -2.29 -19.85
CA THR A 12 -20.13 -1.62 -18.62
C THR A 12 -20.19 -2.67 -17.53
N SER A 13 -19.08 -3.39 -17.34
CA SER A 13 -18.89 -4.30 -16.22
C SER A 13 -19.02 -3.45 -14.96
N THR A 14 -20.17 -3.55 -14.29
CA THR A 14 -20.36 -2.88 -13.00
C THR A 14 -19.27 -3.42 -12.07
N PRO A 15 -18.43 -2.56 -11.47
CA PRO A 15 -17.36 -3.05 -10.61
C PRO A 15 -17.97 -3.91 -9.50
N THR A 16 -17.48 -5.13 -9.34
CA THR A 16 -17.94 -6.03 -8.28
C THR A 16 -17.73 -5.35 -6.93
N LYS A 17 -18.59 -5.63 -5.94
CA LYS A 17 -18.43 -5.07 -4.58
C LYS A 17 -17.01 -5.31 -4.04
N LEU A 18 -16.44 -6.48 -4.36
CA LEU A 18 -15.09 -6.86 -3.95
C LEU A 18 -14.01 -6.00 -4.59
N GLY A 19 -14.10 -5.73 -5.91
CA GLY A 19 -13.17 -4.84 -6.59
C GLY A 19 -13.19 -3.43 -6.01
N ARG A 20 -14.38 -2.91 -5.67
CA ARG A 20 -14.50 -1.59 -5.02
C ARG A 20 -13.84 -1.54 -3.64
N VAL A 21 -14.02 -2.59 -2.83
CA VAL A 21 -13.39 -2.66 -1.50
C VAL A 21 -11.87 -2.63 -1.63
N PHE A 22 -11.32 -3.43 -2.55
CA PHE A 22 -9.88 -3.49 -2.78
C PHE A 22 -9.33 -2.13 -3.26
N THR A 23 -9.98 -1.50 -4.24
CA THR A 23 -9.58 -0.16 -4.71
C THR A 23 -9.61 0.89 -3.61
N VAL A 24 -10.69 0.96 -2.82
CA VAL A 24 -10.79 1.93 -1.71
C VAL A 24 -9.70 1.68 -0.68
N PHE A 25 -9.43 0.41 -0.36
CA PHE A 25 -8.38 0.05 0.59
C PHE A 25 -6.98 0.42 0.09
N THR A 26 -6.69 0.18 -1.20
CA THR A 26 -5.44 0.62 -1.85
C THR A 26 -5.27 2.13 -1.78
N ILE A 27 -6.34 2.92 -2.02
CA ILE A 27 -6.29 4.39 -1.88
C ILE A 27 -5.96 4.81 -0.45
N VAL A 28 -6.55 4.15 0.55
CA VAL A 28 -6.24 4.41 1.96
C VAL A 28 -4.78 4.11 2.27
N LEU A 29 -4.23 2.99 1.77
CA LEU A 29 -2.82 2.65 1.92
C LEU A 29 -1.89 3.71 1.32
N TYR A 30 -2.19 4.21 0.12
CA TYR A 30 -1.45 5.32 -0.48
C TYR A 30 -1.50 6.59 0.37
N ALA A 31 -2.69 6.98 0.83
CA ALA A 31 -2.85 8.18 1.63
C ALA A 31 -2.07 8.08 2.94
N VAL A 32 -2.18 6.96 3.65
CA VAL A 32 -1.50 6.74 4.94
C VAL A 32 0.02 6.69 4.76
N SER A 33 0.51 5.98 3.73
CA SER A 33 1.95 5.90 3.45
C SER A 33 2.54 7.25 3.02
N ALA A 34 1.82 8.04 2.22
CA ALA A 34 2.23 9.39 1.84
C ALA A 34 2.25 10.35 3.04
N VAL A 35 1.22 10.33 3.88
CA VAL A 35 1.18 11.14 5.11
C VAL A 35 2.34 10.75 6.03
N LEU A 36 2.59 9.45 6.23
CA LEU A 36 3.71 8.98 7.04
C LEU A 36 5.05 9.45 6.45
N ALA A 37 5.27 9.27 5.15
CA ALA A 37 6.51 9.68 4.50
C ALA A 37 6.77 11.19 4.64
N ILE A 38 5.76 12.01 4.37
CA ILE A 38 5.87 13.47 4.48
C ILE A 38 6.14 13.87 5.93
N TRP A 39 5.40 13.30 6.90
CA TRP A 39 5.60 13.60 8.31
C TRP A 39 7.02 13.21 8.77
N SER A 40 7.47 12.02 8.41
CA SER A 40 8.83 11.55 8.68
C SER A 40 9.90 12.48 8.11
N ILE A 41 9.75 12.93 6.86
CA ILE A 41 10.66 13.92 6.23
C ILE A 41 10.69 15.21 7.05
N VAL A 42 9.53 15.72 7.47
CA VAL A 42 9.43 16.95 8.27
C VAL A 42 10.16 16.80 9.60
N GLU A 43 9.99 15.68 10.31
CA GLU A 43 10.69 15.45 11.59
C GLU A 43 12.21 15.27 11.40
N THR A 44 12.65 14.61 10.32
CA THR A 44 14.07 14.52 9.95
C THR A 44 14.70 15.90 9.71
N ILE A 45 14.02 16.77 8.93
CA ILE A 45 14.49 18.13 8.63
C ILE A 45 14.52 18.98 9.91
N ARG A 46 13.53 18.80 10.81
CA ARG A 46 13.49 19.47 12.12
C ARG A 46 14.50 18.91 13.13
N ASN A 47 15.29 17.92 12.74
CA ASN A 47 16.29 17.26 13.58
C ASN A 47 15.69 16.65 14.86
N ARG A 48 14.50 16.04 14.74
CA ARG A 48 13.76 15.44 15.86
C ARG A 48 13.75 13.91 15.77
N PRO A 49 13.73 13.19 16.91
CA PRO A 49 13.49 11.75 16.92
C PRO A 49 12.07 11.39 16.53
N ALA A 50 11.83 10.10 16.29
CA ALA A 50 10.49 9.58 16.05
C ALA A 50 9.66 9.64 17.35
N GLY A 51 8.70 10.56 17.40
CA GLY A 51 7.76 10.67 18.51
C GLY A 51 6.72 9.54 18.51
N THR A 52 6.02 9.36 19.65
CA THR A 52 5.01 8.30 19.84
C THR A 52 3.93 8.30 18.77
N LEU A 53 3.47 9.48 18.31
CA LEU A 53 2.44 9.55 17.27
C LEU A 53 2.97 9.09 15.90
N LEU A 54 4.23 9.39 15.57
CA LEU A 54 4.84 8.94 14.31
C LEU A 54 5.05 7.42 14.31
N LEU A 55 5.48 6.86 15.46
CA LEU A 55 5.55 5.41 15.66
C LEU A 55 4.16 4.77 15.60
N GLY A 56 3.14 5.41 16.17
CA GLY A 56 1.74 4.98 16.07
C GLY A 56 1.23 4.96 14.61
N ALA A 57 1.54 6.00 13.83
CA ALA A 57 1.23 6.05 12.40
C ALA A 57 1.96 4.95 11.61
N THR A 58 3.22 4.66 11.97
CA THR A 58 3.99 3.56 11.39
C THR A 58 3.35 2.20 11.69
N ALA A 59 2.93 1.98 12.95
CA ALA A 59 2.22 0.78 13.36
C ALA A 59 0.86 0.63 12.67
N LEU A 60 0.14 1.73 12.46
CA LEU A 60 -1.10 1.76 11.68
C LEU A 60 -0.85 1.32 10.24
N LEU A 61 0.17 1.85 9.56
CA LEU A 61 0.51 1.44 8.20
C LEU A 61 0.88 -0.05 8.13
N LEU A 62 1.68 -0.54 9.09
CA LEU A 62 2.01 -1.96 9.20
C LEU A 62 0.74 -2.82 9.34
N LEU A 63 -0.18 -2.42 10.22
CA LEU A 63 -1.45 -3.13 10.41
C LEU A 63 -2.30 -3.15 9.13
N LEU A 64 -2.38 -2.02 8.42
CA LEU A 64 -3.11 -1.94 7.16
C LEU A 64 -2.49 -2.85 6.08
N LEU A 65 -1.17 -2.95 6.00
CA LEU A 65 -0.52 -3.89 5.06
C LEU A 65 -0.77 -5.35 5.44
N ILE A 66 -0.85 -5.68 6.74
CA ILE A 66 -1.25 -7.02 7.19
C ILE A 66 -2.70 -7.30 6.79
N VAL A 67 -3.60 -6.32 6.94
CA VAL A 67 -4.99 -6.43 6.47
C VAL A 67 -5.03 -6.63 4.95
N GLN A 68 -4.21 -5.90 4.17
CA GLN A 68 -4.07 -6.12 2.72
C GLN A 68 -3.73 -7.57 2.41
N LEU A 69 -2.74 -8.13 3.10
CA LEU A 69 -2.30 -9.50 2.91
C LEU A 69 -3.45 -10.49 3.21
N VAL A 70 -4.15 -10.32 4.33
CA VAL A 70 -5.29 -11.18 4.69
C VAL A 70 -6.41 -11.08 3.66
N LEU A 71 -6.80 -9.87 3.27
CA LEU A 71 -7.82 -9.66 2.23
C LEU A 71 -7.42 -10.36 0.94
N SER A 72 -6.16 -10.17 0.51
CA SER A 72 -5.63 -10.79 -0.70
C SER A 72 -5.69 -12.31 -0.65
N ILE A 73 -5.31 -12.93 0.47
CA ILE A 73 -5.37 -14.39 0.65
C ILE A 73 -6.82 -14.89 0.52
N VAL A 74 -7.77 -14.25 1.21
CA VAL A 74 -9.17 -14.68 1.24
C VAL A 74 -9.83 -14.53 -0.13
N THR A 75 -9.40 -13.55 -0.94
CA THR A 75 -10.00 -13.26 -2.25
C THR A 75 -9.24 -13.87 -3.42
N PHE A 76 -8.03 -14.42 -3.19
CA PHE A 76 -7.14 -14.88 -4.25
C PHE A 76 -7.80 -15.91 -5.16
N GLY A 77 -8.57 -16.86 -4.60
CA GLY A 77 -9.22 -17.93 -5.35
C GLY A 77 -10.29 -17.48 -6.36
N SER A 78 -10.74 -16.22 -6.28
CA SER A 78 -11.66 -15.62 -7.26
C SER A 78 -10.94 -14.78 -8.33
N THR A 79 -9.62 -14.66 -8.22
CA THR A 79 -8.78 -13.80 -9.06
C THR A 79 -8.08 -14.64 -10.12
N HIS A 80 -8.05 -14.16 -11.37
CA HIS A 80 -7.46 -14.87 -12.50
C HIS A 80 -6.37 -14.01 -13.14
N GLY A 81 -5.28 -14.63 -13.60
CA GLY A 81 -4.19 -13.92 -14.30
C GLY A 81 -3.15 -13.26 -13.39
N VAL A 82 -3.29 -13.38 -12.07
CA VAL A 82 -2.33 -12.84 -11.09
C VAL A 82 -1.25 -13.86 -10.76
N ASP A 83 0.02 -13.47 -10.88
CA ASP A 83 1.15 -14.27 -10.39
C ASP A 83 1.22 -14.21 -8.85
N PRO A 84 0.95 -15.32 -8.14
CA PRO A 84 0.95 -15.33 -6.67
C PRO A 84 2.32 -15.03 -6.08
N LEU A 85 3.40 -15.55 -6.67
CA LEU A 85 4.74 -15.39 -6.08
C LEU A 85 5.14 -13.92 -6.13
N LEU A 86 4.88 -13.27 -7.26
CA LEU A 86 5.16 -11.86 -7.42
C LEU A 86 4.30 -11.02 -6.47
N TYR A 87 2.98 -11.20 -6.49
CA TYR A 87 2.05 -10.42 -5.68
C TYR A 87 2.33 -10.58 -4.16
N PHE A 88 2.40 -11.82 -3.67
CA PHE A 88 2.63 -12.07 -2.24
C PHE A 88 4.04 -11.67 -1.81
N GLY A 89 5.03 -11.79 -2.70
CA GLY A 89 6.38 -11.26 -2.49
C GLY A 89 6.35 -9.76 -2.19
N TYR A 90 5.67 -8.97 -3.02
CA TYR A 90 5.59 -7.51 -2.86
C TYR A 90 4.93 -7.08 -1.54
N VAL A 91 3.79 -7.67 -1.17
CA VAL A 91 3.10 -7.27 0.08
C VAL A 91 3.89 -7.70 1.31
N ILE A 92 4.54 -8.87 1.29
CA ILE A 92 5.42 -9.32 2.39
C ILE A 92 6.63 -8.39 2.50
N THR A 93 7.27 -8.03 1.38
CA THR A 93 8.37 -7.07 1.39
C THR A 93 7.93 -5.72 1.94
N ALA A 94 6.76 -5.20 1.57
CA ALA A 94 6.24 -3.94 2.11
C ALA A 94 6.05 -4.00 3.64
N ILE A 95 5.50 -5.10 4.15
CA ILE A 95 5.34 -5.36 5.60
C ILE A 95 6.70 -5.37 6.29
N LEU A 96 7.69 -6.07 5.74
CA LEU A 96 9.03 -6.16 6.31
C LEU A 96 9.74 -4.80 6.30
N VAL A 97 9.65 -4.05 5.19
CA VAL A 97 10.24 -2.71 5.06
C VAL A 97 9.71 -1.79 6.14
N ILE A 98 8.38 -1.69 6.30
CA ILE A 98 7.81 -0.78 7.30
C ILE A 98 8.02 -1.27 8.73
N GLY A 99 7.98 -2.59 8.96
CA GLY A 99 8.20 -3.18 10.28
C GLY A 99 9.62 -2.97 10.77
N LEU A 100 10.62 -3.22 9.92
CA LEU A 100 12.04 -2.99 10.24
C LEU A 100 12.33 -1.49 10.41
N ALA A 101 11.76 -0.63 9.57
CA ALA A 101 11.91 0.82 9.71
C ALA A 101 11.28 1.34 11.01
N GLY A 102 10.11 0.83 11.39
CA GLY A 102 9.46 1.13 12.67
C GLY A 102 10.31 0.71 13.87
N PHE A 103 10.88 -0.50 13.83
CA PHE A 103 11.81 -0.97 14.86
C PHE A 103 13.06 -0.09 14.94
N TRP A 104 13.65 0.26 13.80
CA TRP A 104 14.79 1.18 13.75
C TRP A 104 14.45 2.52 14.38
N ALA A 105 13.34 3.12 13.99
CA ALA A 105 12.92 4.43 14.49
C ALA A 105 12.60 4.43 16.00
N PHE A 106 12.16 3.29 16.54
CA PHE A 106 11.98 3.10 17.97
C PHE A 106 13.33 2.99 18.72
N ALA A 107 14.32 2.31 18.12
CA ALA A 107 15.64 2.13 18.71
C ALA A 107 16.56 3.35 18.56
N GLU A 108 16.37 4.16 17.51
CA GLU A 108 17.20 5.31 17.16
C GLU A 108 16.55 6.64 17.56
N LEU A 109 17.11 7.28 18.60
CA LEU A 109 16.59 8.52 19.19
C LEU A 109 17.17 9.80 18.57
N SER A 110 17.83 9.70 17.41
CA SER A 110 18.22 10.85 16.59
C SER A 110 17.28 11.08 15.42
N ARG A 111 17.56 12.12 14.61
CA ARG A 111 16.82 12.42 13.37
C ARG A 111 16.85 11.30 12.32
N TRP A 112 17.75 10.34 12.48
CA TRP A 112 17.86 9.21 11.56
C TRP A 112 16.75 8.18 11.76
N GLY A 113 16.08 8.15 12.92
CA GLY A 113 14.87 7.34 13.12
C GLY A 113 13.77 7.71 12.11
N PRO A 114 13.28 8.96 12.11
CA PRO A 114 12.34 9.44 11.09
C PRO A 114 12.91 9.41 9.67
N GLY A 115 14.23 9.57 9.50
CA GLY A 115 14.86 9.53 8.17
C GLY A 115 14.69 8.17 7.49
N VAL A 116 14.84 7.09 8.25
CA VAL A 116 14.57 5.72 7.77
C VAL A 116 13.08 5.51 7.51
N LEU A 117 12.19 6.03 8.35
CA LEU A 117 10.74 5.97 8.10
C LEU A 117 10.32 6.69 6.83
N ALA A 118 10.96 7.81 6.50
CA ALA A 118 10.72 8.53 5.25
C ALA A 118 11.05 7.66 4.03
N ALA A 119 12.25 7.06 4.01
CA ALA A 119 12.66 6.17 2.93
C ALA A 119 11.75 4.92 2.83
N ALA A 120 11.38 4.35 3.97
CA ALA A 120 10.47 3.21 4.03
C ALA A 120 9.07 3.56 3.53
N GLY A 121 8.50 4.69 3.95
CA GLY A 121 7.19 5.17 3.50
C GLY A 121 7.13 5.38 1.99
N LEU A 122 8.17 6.01 1.41
CA LEU A 122 8.29 6.17 -0.05
C LEU A 122 8.42 4.82 -0.77
N THR A 123 9.19 3.89 -0.21
CA THR A 123 9.33 2.54 -0.77
C THR A 123 7.99 1.81 -0.74
N VAL A 124 7.24 1.90 0.36
CA VAL A 124 5.92 1.27 0.50
C VAL A 124 4.93 1.83 -0.52
N ILE A 125 4.96 3.13 -0.84
CA ILE A 125 4.12 3.71 -1.92
C ILE A 125 4.37 2.97 -3.25
N VAL A 126 5.63 2.76 -3.62
CA VAL A 126 5.98 2.03 -4.85
C VAL A 126 5.53 0.57 -4.78
N MET A 127 5.65 -0.08 -3.61
CA MET A 127 5.18 -1.45 -3.43
C MET A 127 3.65 -1.55 -3.59
N ILE A 128 2.90 -0.59 -3.05
CA ILE A 128 1.43 -0.50 -3.21
C ILE A 128 1.07 -0.32 -4.69
N GLU A 129 1.82 0.48 -5.44
CA GLU A 129 1.65 0.66 -6.88
C GLU A 129 1.87 -0.61 -7.68
N ARG A 130 2.94 -1.35 -7.35
CA ARG A 130 3.16 -2.66 -7.93
C ARG A 130 2.05 -3.65 -7.59
N LEU A 131 1.56 -3.66 -6.35
CA LEU A 131 0.46 -4.53 -5.96
C LEU A 131 -0.84 -4.21 -6.72
N ASP A 132 -1.16 -2.93 -6.90
CA ASP A 132 -2.34 -2.49 -7.66
C ASP A 132 -2.22 -2.89 -9.14
N GLN A 133 -1.04 -2.68 -9.75
CA GLN A 133 -0.77 -3.09 -11.14
C GLN A 133 -0.88 -4.60 -11.34
N ILE A 134 -0.39 -5.41 -10.39
CA ILE A 134 -0.42 -6.86 -10.49
C ILE A 134 -1.85 -7.39 -10.31
N TRP A 135 -2.68 -6.70 -9.52
CA TRP A 135 -4.05 -7.13 -9.20
C TRP A 135 -5.07 -6.76 -10.29
N GLN A 136 -4.79 -5.75 -11.09
CA GLN A 136 -5.62 -5.29 -12.22
C GLN A 136 -5.44 -6.14 -13.47
#